data_AF-A0A371K1D0-F1
#
_entry.id   AF-A0A371K1D0-F1
#
_cell.length_a   1.000
_cell.length_b   1.000
_cell.length_c   1.000
_cell.angle_alpha   90.00
_cell.angle_beta   90.00
_cell.angle_gamma   90.00
#
_symmetry.space_group_name_H-M   'P 1'
#
loop_
_entity.id
_entity.type
_entity.pdbx_description
1 polymer ?
#
loop_
_entity_poly.entity_id
_entity_poly.type
_entity_poly.pdbx_seq_one_letter_code
_entity_poly.pdbx_strand_id
1 'polypeptide(L)'
;MFALARRRPAALALTVVGAIYLGALAYLMRQSGASLAEPLFLLACLGVVFPLLAWACTRKPRPVPATAETAQLPGTLLYLAVFAIAVLGWGFSAVNAAFPQEPAQSVVQLAVKLATMVALPAWLFLGLRLSTRATLPPRRLLLAFVLMSLAYLAMQSVFGRGLTTLGELSPSAATLVWAIPLCWLWQTLEAGLCEEVLFRRILQEKLAIASRSQVAAVAWASLLFGLAHAPGLWLRGAHLMEGVAQATPAWAVAYSIVMIAPAGIAFGVLWARTRSLWLIVPLHGMVDLLPQLAPFIRAWTGQA
;
A
#
# COMPACT_ATOMS: atom_id res chain seq x y z
N MET A 1 -2.78 -6.28 -36.94
CA MET A 1 -3.94 -6.66 -36.12
C MET A 1 -3.63 -7.08 -34.67
N PHE A 2 -2.49 -7.72 -34.35
CA PHE A 2 -2.21 -8.20 -32.98
C PHE A 2 -1.89 -7.13 -31.91
N ALA A 3 -1.50 -5.90 -32.29
CA ALA A 3 -1.18 -4.82 -31.33
C ALA A 3 -2.43 -4.14 -30.71
N LEU A 4 -3.56 -4.12 -31.42
CA LEU A 4 -4.81 -3.53 -30.95
C LEU A 4 -5.51 -4.39 -29.87
N ALA A 5 -5.40 -5.72 -29.96
CA ALA A 5 -6.00 -6.63 -28.99
C ALA A 5 -5.38 -6.50 -27.58
N ARG A 6 -4.09 -6.16 -27.47
CA ARG A 6 -3.40 -5.96 -26.17
C ARG A 6 -3.79 -4.65 -25.47
N ARG A 7 -4.34 -3.67 -26.20
CA ARG A 7 -4.70 -2.36 -25.64
C ARG A 7 -6.09 -2.34 -25.00
N ARG A 8 -7.00 -3.22 -25.43
CA ARG A 8 -8.39 -3.27 -24.94
C ARG A 8 -8.51 -3.49 -23.42
N PRO A 9 -7.79 -4.45 -22.79
CA PRO A 9 -7.90 -4.67 -21.34
C PRO A 9 -7.41 -3.47 -20.53
N ALA A 10 -6.35 -2.79 -20.99
CA ALA A 10 -5.82 -1.61 -20.32
C ALA A 10 -6.81 -0.43 -20.38
N ALA A 11 -7.33 -0.13 -21.57
CA ALA A 11 -8.29 0.96 -21.75
C ALA A 11 -9.58 0.73 -20.95
N LEU A 12 -10.11 -0.50 -20.98
CA LEU A 12 -11.28 -0.88 -20.19
C LEU A 12 -11.03 -0.70 -18.68
N ALA A 13 -9.93 -1.25 -18.16
CA ALA A 13 -9.61 -1.15 -16.74
C ALA A 13 -9.45 0.31 -16.30
N LEU A 14 -8.70 1.13 -17.05
CA LEU A 14 -8.52 2.55 -16.74
C LEU A 14 -9.85 3.32 -16.79
N THR A 15 -10.72 3.02 -17.76
CA THR A 15 -12.03 3.67 -17.88
C THR A 15 -12.92 3.31 -16.69
N VAL A 16 -13.01 2.02 -16.34
CA VAL A 16 -13.86 1.57 -15.24
C VAL A 16 -13.32 2.06 -13.89
N VAL A 17 -12.03 1.89 -13.62
CA VAL A 17 -11.42 2.37 -12.36
C VAL A 17 -11.52 3.90 -12.26
N GLY A 18 -11.30 4.62 -13.36
CA GLY A 18 -11.47 6.07 -13.40
C GLY A 18 -12.91 6.51 -13.13
N ALA A 19 -13.90 5.83 -13.73
CA ALA A 19 -15.31 6.10 -13.46
C ALA A 19 -15.70 5.82 -12.00
N ILE A 20 -15.20 4.72 -11.42
CA ILE A 20 -15.38 4.39 -10.00
C ILE A 20 -14.76 5.46 -9.10
N TYR A 21 -13.54 5.91 -9.41
CA TYR A 21 -12.87 6.99 -8.67
C TYR A 21 -13.68 8.30 -8.72
N LEU A 22 -14.12 8.71 -9.92
CA LEU A 22 -14.91 9.93 -10.09
C LEU A 22 -16.27 9.84 -9.37
N GLY A 23 -16.92 8.68 -9.40
CA GLY A 23 -18.17 8.43 -8.66
C GLY A 23 -17.96 8.50 -7.15
N ALA A 24 -16.89 7.90 -6.63
CA ALA A 24 -16.52 7.96 -5.22
C ALA A 24 -16.17 9.39 -4.78
N LEU A 25 -15.39 10.12 -5.59
CA LEU A 25 -15.07 11.52 -5.33
C LEU A 25 -16.33 12.39 -5.32
N ALA A 26 -17.21 12.25 -6.31
CA ALA A 26 -18.47 12.98 -6.36
C ALA A 26 -19.37 12.68 -5.14
N TYR A 27 -19.35 11.45 -4.63
CA TYR A 27 -20.03 11.10 -3.39
C TYR A 27 -19.41 11.81 -2.18
N LEU A 28 -18.08 11.78 -2.03
CA LEU A 28 -17.39 12.45 -0.92
C LEU A 28 -17.59 13.97 -0.95
N MET A 29 -17.66 14.59 -2.13
CA MET A 29 -17.89 16.03 -2.28
C MET A 29 -19.29 16.49 -1.85
N ARG A 30 -20.21 15.55 -1.57
CA ARG A 30 -21.52 15.86 -0.97
C ARG A 30 -21.49 15.85 0.55
N GLN A 31 -20.38 15.45 1.17
CA GLN A 31 -20.22 15.41 2.61
C GLN A 31 -19.81 16.79 3.14
N SER A 32 -20.20 17.11 4.37
CA SER A 32 -19.80 18.35 5.03
C SER A 32 -18.28 18.39 5.23
N GLY A 33 -17.66 19.55 4.97
CA GLY A 33 -16.21 19.73 5.13
C GLY A 33 -15.34 19.05 4.05
N ALA A 34 -15.95 18.50 2.99
CA ALA A 34 -15.21 17.85 1.91
C ALA A 34 -14.32 18.85 1.15
N SER A 35 -13.09 18.43 0.83
CA SER A 35 -12.13 19.19 0.03
C SER A 35 -11.75 18.42 -1.23
N LEU A 36 -11.72 19.12 -2.37
CA LEU A 36 -11.18 18.57 -3.62
C LEU A 36 -9.64 18.55 -3.62
N ALA A 37 -9.00 19.44 -2.86
CA ALA A 37 -7.58 19.69 -2.97
C ALA A 37 -6.77 18.43 -2.60
N GLU A 38 -7.10 17.79 -1.49
CA GLU A 38 -6.36 16.65 -0.97
C GLU A 38 -6.51 15.39 -1.86
N PRO A 39 -7.71 14.93 -2.24
CA PRO A 39 -7.89 13.86 -3.23
C PRO A 39 -7.14 14.06 -4.54
N LEU A 40 -7.23 15.26 -5.12
CA LEU A 40 -6.60 15.56 -6.40
C LEU A 40 -5.09 15.67 -6.27
N PHE A 41 -4.59 16.21 -5.15
CA PHE A 41 -3.17 16.24 -4.83
C PHE A 41 -2.61 14.82 -4.70
N LEU A 42 -3.27 13.93 -3.95
CA LEU A 42 -2.85 12.53 -3.81
C LEU A 42 -2.89 11.79 -5.15
N LEU A 43 -3.93 11.98 -5.96
CA LEU A 43 -4.00 11.40 -7.29
C LEU A 43 -2.89 11.93 -8.21
N ALA A 44 -2.58 13.23 -8.16
CA ALA A 44 -1.51 13.81 -8.96
C ALA A 44 -0.13 13.26 -8.53
N CYS A 45 0.17 13.27 -7.23
CA CYS A 45 1.45 12.81 -6.70
C CYS A 45 1.63 11.30 -6.85
N LEU A 46 0.70 10.51 -6.27
CA LEU A 46 0.81 9.05 -6.20
C LEU A 46 0.33 8.34 -7.48
N GLY A 47 -0.61 8.94 -8.20
CA GLY A 47 -1.15 8.39 -9.45
C GLY A 47 -0.42 8.83 -10.72
N VAL A 48 0.38 9.91 -10.68
CA VAL A 48 1.10 10.42 -11.86
C VAL A 48 2.58 10.67 -11.59
N VAL A 49 2.94 11.60 -10.70
CA VAL A 49 4.33 12.06 -10.52
C VAL A 49 5.26 10.92 -10.09
N PHE A 50 4.92 10.18 -9.04
CA PHE A 50 5.74 9.05 -8.58
C PHE A 50 5.78 7.87 -9.56
N PRO A 51 4.68 7.46 -10.21
CA PRO A 51 4.74 6.53 -11.33
C PRO A 51 5.69 6.96 -12.45
N LEU A 52 5.72 8.25 -12.81
CA LEU A 52 6.64 8.78 -13.83
C LEU A 52 8.09 8.76 -13.34
N LEU A 53 8.35 9.14 -12.08
CA LEU A 53 9.68 9.06 -11.47
C LEU A 53 10.17 7.61 -11.39
N ALA A 54 9.31 6.70 -10.96
CA ALA A 54 9.56 5.26 -10.94
C ALA A 54 9.90 4.74 -12.34
N TRP A 55 9.14 5.14 -13.36
CA TRP A 55 9.42 4.80 -14.75
C TRP A 55 10.79 5.33 -15.20
N ALA A 56 11.13 6.58 -14.87
CA ALA A 56 12.42 7.18 -15.20
C ALA A 56 13.59 6.44 -14.55
N CYS A 57 13.46 6.07 -13.27
CA CYS A 57 14.48 5.33 -12.52
C CYS A 57 14.64 3.87 -13.00
N THR A 58 13.62 3.31 -13.64
CA THR A 58 13.55 1.88 -14.01
C THR A 58 13.61 1.62 -15.52
N ARG A 59 14.11 2.59 -16.31
CA ARG A 59 14.24 2.49 -17.77
C ARG A 59 15.05 1.26 -18.21
N LYS A 60 14.64 0.68 -19.35
CA LYS A 60 15.26 -0.50 -20.00
C LYS A 60 15.37 -1.73 -19.07
N PRO A 61 14.28 -2.20 -18.45
CA PRO A 61 14.32 -3.43 -17.66
C PRO A 61 14.41 -4.65 -18.56
N ARG A 62 14.97 -5.73 -18.00
CA ARG A 62 15.01 -7.03 -18.67
C ARG A 62 13.59 -7.53 -18.95
N PRO A 63 13.37 -8.24 -20.08
CA PRO A 63 12.09 -8.89 -20.33
C PRO A 63 11.73 -9.83 -19.17
N VAL A 64 10.49 -9.77 -18.72
CA VAL A 64 9.96 -10.76 -17.78
C VAL A 64 9.61 -12.01 -18.58
N PRO A 65 10.16 -13.19 -18.25
CA PRO A 65 9.77 -14.44 -18.90
C PRO A 65 8.25 -14.66 -18.79
N ALA A 66 7.64 -15.28 -19.80
CA ALA A 66 6.26 -15.72 -19.69
C ALA A 66 6.15 -16.71 -18.51
N THR A 67 5.25 -16.44 -17.58
CA THR A 67 5.02 -17.34 -16.45
C THR A 67 4.12 -18.50 -16.89
N ALA A 68 4.47 -19.73 -16.49
CA ALA A 68 3.61 -20.91 -16.63
C ALA A 68 2.55 -20.99 -15.51
N GLU A 69 2.55 -20.00 -14.61
CA GLU A 69 1.66 -19.93 -13.45
C GLU A 69 0.21 -19.68 -13.86
N THR A 70 -0.72 -20.40 -13.21
CA THR A 70 -2.15 -20.19 -13.40
C THR A 70 -2.60 -18.95 -12.60
N ALA A 71 -3.56 -18.22 -13.17
CA ALA A 71 -4.02 -16.97 -12.59
C ALA A 71 -4.60 -17.13 -11.17
N GLN A 72 -5.17 -18.29 -10.81
CA GLN A 72 -5.79 -18.56 -9.49
C GLN A 72 -6.66 -17.40 -8.94
N LEU A 73 -7.18 -16.54 -9.83
CA LEU A 73 -7.69 -15.23 -9.47
C LEU A 73 -8.94 -15.30 -8.58
N PRO A 74 -9.93 -16.19 -8.84
CA PRO A 74 -11.07 -16.33 -7.95
C PRO A 74 -10.67 -16.65 -6.51
N GLY A 75 -9.70 -17.55 -6.32
CA GLY A 75 -9.19 -17.89 -4.98
C GLY A 75 -8.48 -16.72 -4.31
N THR A 76 -7.67 -15.97 -5.05
CA THR A 76 -7.01 -14.76 -4.53
C THR A 76 -8.01 -13.67 -4.14
N LEU A 77 -9.05 -13.45 -4.94
CA LEU A 77 -10.09 -12.46 -4.64
C LEU A 77 -10.95 -12.86 -3.44
N LEU A 78 -11.32 -14.14 -3.34
CA LEU A 78 -12.03 -14.67 -2.17
C LEU A 78 -11.18 -14.52 -0.91
N TYR A 79 -9.91 -14.89 -0.98
CA TYR A 79 -8.97 -14.71 0.13
C TYR A 79 -8.89 -13.25 0.56
N LEU A 80 -8.71 -12.33 -0.38
CA LEU A 80 -8.61 -10.90 -0.09
C LEU A 80 -9.89 -10.37 0.57
N ALA A 81 -11.06 -10.78 0.09
CA ALA A 81 -12.34 -10.37 0.67
C ALA A 81 -12.51 -10.86 2.11
N VAL A 82 -12.21 -12.15 2.35
CA VAL A 82 -12.26 -12.74 3.70
C VAL A 82 -11.24 -12.06 4.62
N PHE A 83 -10.01 -11.88 4.16
CA PHE A 83 -8.96 -11.20 4.91
C PHE A 83 -9.36 -9.76 5.29
N ALA A 84 -9.85 -8.97 4.32
CA ALA A 84 -10.24 -7.59 4.55
C ALA A 84 -11.37 -7.48 5.60
N ILE A 85 -12.38 -8.36 5.55
CA ILE A 85 -13.49 -8.31 6.51
C ILE A 85 -13.07 -8.90 7.86
N ALA A 86 -12.54 -10.13 7.86
CA ALA A 86 -12.29 -10.89 9.08
C ALA A 86 -11.07 -10.37 9.85
N VAL A 87 -9.98 -10.00 9.17
CA VAL A 87 -8.73 -9.56 9.82
C VAL A 87 -8.69 -8.05 9.96
N LEU A 88 -8.83 -7.30 8.87
CA LEU A 88 -8.74 -5.83 8.92
C LEU A 88 -9.98 -5.18 9.56
N GLY A 89 -11.16 -5.75 9.34
CA GLY A 89 -12.42 -5.26 9.90
C GLY A 89 -12.62 -5.63 11.37
N TRP A 90 -12.53 -6.92 11.71
CA TRP A 90 -12.82 -7.40 13.08
C TRP A 90 -11.58 -7.87 13.85
N GLY A 91 -10.68 -8.62 13.21
CA GLY A 91 -9.58 -9.32 13.86
C GLY A 91 -8.65 -8.38 14.62
N PHE A 92 -8.29 -7.23 14.06
CA PHE A 92 -7.49 -6.25 14.79
C PHE A 92 -8.23 -5.58 15.95
N SER A 93 -9.56 -5.46 15.91
CA SER A 93 -10.32 -5.02 17.08
C SER A 93 -10.20 -6.04 18.22
N ALA A 94 -10.26 -7.33 17.90
CA ALA A 94 -10.06 -8.40 18.87
C ALA A 94 -8.63 -8.40 19.44
N VAL A 95 -7.61 -8.15 18.60
CA VAL A 95 -6.23 -7.98 19.05
C VAL A 95 -6.09 -6.79 20.00
N ASN A 96 -6.65 -5.63 19.65
CA ASN A 96 -6.58 -4.43 20.49
C ASN A 96 -7.26 -4.64 21.85
N ALA A 97 -8.38 -5.36 21.88
CA ALA A 97 -9.06 -5.71 23.13
C ALA A 97 -8.24 -6.68 23.99
N ALA A 98 -7.56 -7.65 23.38
CA ALA A 98 -6.76 -8.64 24.09
C ALA A 98 -5.39 -8.10 24.54
N PHE A 99 -4.81 -7.17 23.78
CA PHE A 99 -3.50 -6.57 24.03
C PHE A 99 -3.62 -5.03 23.96
N PRO A 100 -4.21 -4.37 24.97
CA PRO A 100 -4.48 -2.94 24.90
C PRO A 100 -3.24 -2.05 25.12
N GLN A 101 -2.10 -2.64 25.47
CA GLN A 101 -0.88 -1.91 25.81
C GLN A 101 0.19 -2.11 24.73
N GLU A 102 0.86 -1.02 24.39
CA GLU A 102 2.04 -1.04 23.54
C GLU A 102 3.30 -1.41 24.35
N PRO A 103 4.32 -2.05 23.73
CA PRO A 103 4.40 -2.44 22.32
C PRO A 103 3.76 -3.81 22.01
N ALA A 104 3.17 -4.48 23.01
CA ALA A 104 2.63 -5.84 22.86
C ALA A 104 1.53 -5.91 21.78
N GLN A 105 0.65 -4.91 21.74
CA GLN A 105 -0.37 -4.77 20.70
C GLN A 105 0.24 -4.80 19.30
N SER A 106 1.19 -3.91 19.02
CA SER A 106 1.86 -3.82 17.71
C SER A 106 2.59 -5.11 17.33
N VAL A 107 3.25 -5.78 18.28
CA VAL A 107 3.93 -7.06 18.05
C VAL A 107 2.95 -8.16 17.64
N VAL A 108 1.81 -8.27 18.32
CA VAL A 108 0.78 -9.26 17.97
C VAL A 108 0.13 -8.92 16.63
N GLN A 109 -0.15 -7.65 16.35
CA GLN A 109 -0.67 -7.22 15.05
C GLN A 109 0.31 -7.58 13.92
N LEU A 110 1.61 -7.32 14.09
CA LEU A 110 2.64 -7.71 13.13
C LEU A 110 2.65 -9.22 12.91
N ALA A 111 2.58 -10.03 13.98
CA ALA A 111 2.53 -11.49 13.85
C ALA A 111 1.30 -11.95 13.05
N VAL A 112 0.13 -11.38 13.31
CA VAL A 112 -1.10 -11.66 12.55
C VAL A 112 -0.97 -11.23 11.09
N LYS A 113 -0.39 -10.06 10.81
CA LYS A 113 -0.13 -9.59 9.44
C LYS A 113 0.83 -10.52 8.71
N LEU A 114 1.96 -10.90 9.32
CA LEU A 114 2.91 -11.83 8.72
C LEU A 114 2.25 -13.19 8.41
N ALA A 115 1.45 -13.72 9.33
CA ALA A 115 0.73 -14.97 9.10
C ALA A 115 -0.29 -14.85 7.94
N THR A 116 -1.09 -13.79 7.92
CA THR A 116 -2.25 -13.65 7.02
C THR A 116 -1.97 -12.88 5.72
N MET A 117 -0.85 -12.19 5.59
CA MET A 117 -0.50 -11.43 4.40
C MET A 117 0.75 -11.97 3.70
N VAL A 118 1.59 -12.74 4.43
CA VAL A 118 2.83 -13.32 3.89
C VAL A 118 2.75 -14.84 3.87
N ALA A 119 2.74 -15.49 5.04
CA ALA A 119 2.92 -16.93 5.15
C ALA A 119 1.78 -17.73 4.49
N LEU A 120 0.53 -17.46 4.88
CA LEU A 120 -0.64 -18.16 4.37
C LEU A 120 -0.86 -17.89 2.86
N PRO A 121 -0.82 -16.64 2.36
CA PRO A 121 -0.91 -16.38 0.91
C PRO A 121 0.24 -17.00 0.11
N ALA A 122 1.48 -16.97 0.62
CA ALA A 122 2.62 -17.57 -0.06
C ALA A 122 2.48 -19.11 -0.13
N TRP A 123 1.96 -19.74 0.91
CA TRP A 123 1.65 -21.17 0.89
C TRP A 123 0.55 -21.49 -0.14
N LEU A 124 -0.59 -20.79 -0.07
CA LEU A 124 -1.77 -21.05 -0.90
C LEU A 124 -1.51 -20.79 -2.40
N PHE A 125 -0.88 -19.66 -2.74
CA PHE A 125 -0.85 -19.16 -4.11
C PHE A 125 0.52 -19.27 -4.80
N LEU A 126 1.59 -19.45 -4.01
CA LEU A 126 2.98 -19.50 -4.52
C LEU A 126 3.68 -20.83 -4.22
N GLY A 127 3.07 -21.74 -3.45
CA GLY A 127 3.73 -22.96 -2.99
C GLY A 127 5.04 -22.69 -2.25
N LEU A 128 5.08 -21.59 -1.47
CA LEU A 128 6.26 -21.06 -0.77
C LEU A 128 7.43 -20.63 -1.67
N ARG A 129 7.23 -20.52 -2.99
CA ARG A 129 8.25 -20.05 -3.92
C ARG A 129 8.19 -18.53 -4.07
N LEU A 130 8.84 -17.82 -3.16
CA LEU A 130 9.02 -16.36 -3.22
C LEU A 130 10.13 -15.92 -4.20
N SER A 131 10.31 -16.64 -5.31
CA SER A 131 11.35 -16.30 -6.28
C SER A 131 11.03 -14.96 -6.94
N THR A 132 11.88 -13.97 -6.68
CA THR A 132 11.79 -12.64 -7.29
C THR A 132 13.10 -12.35 -8.02
N ARG A 133 13.24 -12.89 -9.23
CA ARG A 133 14.30 -12.42 -10.13
C ARG A 133 13.94 -11.01 -10.58
N ALA A 134 14.58 -10.02 -9.95
CA ALA A 134 14.46 -8.64 -10.34
C ALA A 134 14.85 -8.45 -11.82
N THR A 135 14.13 -7.57 -12.51
CA THR A 135 14.35 -7.25 -13.93
C THR A 135 15.48 -6.24 -14.14
N LEU A 136 16.04 -5.69 -13.06
CA LEU A 136 17.10 -4.69 -13.06
C LEU A 136 18.32 -5.15 -12.24
N PRO A 137 19.52 -4.68 -12.58
CA PRO A 137 20.71 -4.95 -11.78
C PRO A 137 20.64 -4.22 -10.41
N PRO A 138 21.30 -4.75 -9.36
CA PRO A 138 21.24 -4.20 -8.00
C PRO A 138 21.55 -2.70 -7.90
N ARG A 139 22.56 -2.20 -8.65
CA ARG A 139 22.91 -0.77 -8.66
C ARG A 139 21.75 0.14 -9.10
N ARG A 140 20.94 -0.32 -10.07
CA ARG A 140 19.76 0.45 -10.52
C ARG A 140 18.59 0.34 -9.56
N LEU A 141 18.42 -0.82 -8.90
CA LEU A 141 17.44 -0.97 -7.83
C LEU A 141 17.78 -0.04 -6.66
N LEU A 142 19.05 0.02 -6.26
CA LEU A 142 19.52 0.94 -5.23
C LEU A 142 19.31 2.40 -5.62
N LEU A 143 19.63 2.79 -6.86
CA LEU A 143 19.36 4.14 -7.35
C LEU A 143 17.86 4.47 -7.30
N ALA A 144 17.00 3.56 -7.78
CA ALA A 144 15.56 3.74 -7.73
C ALA A 144 15.07 3.85 -6.28
N PHE A 145 15.58 3.02 -5.36
CA PHE A 145 15.29 3.12 -3.94
C PHE A 145 15.65 4.50 -3.40
N VAL A 146 16.90 4.94 -3.55
CA VAL A 146 17.38 6.23 -3.02
C VAL A 146 16.54 7.41 -3.56
N LEU A 147 16.35 7.49 -4.88
CA LEU A 147 15.62 8.61 -5.49
C LEU A 147 14.15 8.62 -5.10
N MET A 148 13.49 7.46 -5.07
CA MET A 148 12.09 7.37 -4.65
C MET A 148 11.94 7.67 -3.16
N SER A 149 12.83 7.15 -2.30
CA SER A 149 12.83 7.42 -0.87
C SER A 149 12.98 8.91 -0.56
N LEU A 150 13.92 9.60 -1.22
CA LEU A 150 14.09 11.05 -1.07
C LEU A 150 12.83 11.80 -1.52
N ALA A 151 12.21 11.40 -2.63
CA ALA A 151 10.99 12.03 -3.13
C ALA A 151 9.79 11.82 -2.18
N TYR A 152 9.63 10.62 -1.64
CA TYR A 152 8.58 10.32 -0.65
C TYR A 152 8.81 11.06 0.67
N LEU A 153 10.03 11.08 1.18
CA LEU A 153 10.36 11.84 2.39
C LEU A 153 10.09 13.33 2.17
N ALA A 154 10.51 13.91 1.05
CA ALA A 154 10.24 15.32 0.74
C ALA A 154 8.75 15.62 0.69
N MET A 155 7.95 14.76 0.04
CA MET A 155 6.48 14.92 0.03
C MET A 155 5.90 14.83 1.45
N GLN A 156 6.29 13.82 2.23
CA GLN A 156 5.81 13.63 3.60
C GLN A 156 6.23 14.78 4.53
N SER A 157 7.41 15.34 4.35
CA SER A 157 7.90 16.46 5.15
C SER A 157 7.13 17.76 4.89
N VAL A 158 6.63 17.96 3.67
CA VAL A 158 5.92 19.19 3.27
C VAL A 158 4.40 19.06 3.47
N PHE A 159 3.84 17.90 3.14
CA PHE A 159 2.39 17.71 3.06
C PHE A 159 1.85 16.69 4.07
N GLY A 160 2.72 15.91 4.72
CA GLY A 160 2.34 14.95 5.75
C GLY A 160 2.28 15.59 7.14
N ARG A 161 1.63 14.89 8.08
CA ARG A 161 1.54 15.31 9.49
C ARG A 161 2.72 14.84 10.35
N GLY A 162 3.56 13.93 9.83
CA GLY A 162 4.58 13.23 10.59
C GLY A 162 5.59 14.15 11.29
N LEU A 163 6.09 15.19 10.61
CA LEU A 163 7.01 16.15 11.22
C LEU A 163 6.33 17.03 12.28
N THR A 164 5.06 17.40 12.09
CA THR A 164 4.29 18.15 13.09
C THR A 164 4.11 17.32 14.36
N THR A 165 3.65 16.07 14.23
CA THR A 165 3.48 15.16 15.37
C THR A 165 4.80 14.83 16.06
N LEU A 166 5.89 14.70 15.30
CA LEU A 166 7.23 14.53 15.86
C LEU A 166 7.70 15.78 16.62
N GLY A 167 7.38 16.97 16.10
CA GLY A 167 7.66 18.25 16.76
C GLY A 167 6.91 18.40 18.08
N GLU A 168 5.62 18.02 18.12
CA GLU A 168 4.81 18.00 19.34
C GLU A 168 5.39 17.05 20.40
N LEU A 169 5.88 15.88 19.99
CA LEU A 169 6.54 14.92 20.88
C LEU A 169 7.90 15.43 21.38
N SER A 170 8.56 16.30 20.61
CA SER A 170 9.89 16.88 20.93
C SER A 170 10.93 15.86 21.43
N PRO A 171 11.17 14.75 20.69
CA PRO A 171 12.11 13.72 21.14
C PRO A 171 13.55 14.24 21.14
N SER A 172 14.36 13.72 22.07
CA SER A 172 15.79 14.04 22.10
C SER A 172 16.51 13.53 20.83
N ALA A 173 17.64 14.16 20.49
CA ALA A 173 18.49 13.68 19.39
C ALA A 173 18.95 12.22 19.62
N ALA A 174 19.23 11.85 20.88
CA ALA A 174 19.58 10.48 21.23
C ALA A 174 18.44 9.49 20.93
N THR A 175 17.19 9.89 21.18
CA THR A 175 16.00 9.10 20.82
C THR A 175 15.90 8.92 19.30
N LEU A 176 16.08 9.99 18.53
CA LEU A 176 15.97 9.95 17.08
C LEU A 176 17.01 9.04 16.42
N VAL A 177 18.24 8.99 16.94
CA VAL A 177 19.34 8.18 16.38
C VAL A 177 18.97 6.69 16.29
N TRP A 178 18.28 6.15 17.30
CA TRP A 178 17.84 4.75 17.26
C TRP A 178 16.40 4.60 16.75
N ALA A 179 15.50 5.54 17.03
CA ALA A 179 14.09 5.41 16.68
C ALA A 179 13.85 5.45 15.17
N ILE A 180 14.58 6.29 14.43
CA ILE A 180 14.47 6.37 12.97
C ILE A 180 14.79 5.02 12.30
N PRO A 181 15.98 4.41 12.51
CA PRO A 181 16.29 3.14 11.86
C PRO A 181 15.40 2.00 12.35
N LEU A 182 15.04 1.93 13.64
CA LEU A 182 14.15 0.87 14.13
C LEU A 182 12.71 1.02 13.64
N CYS A 183 12.18 2.25 13.57
CA CYS A 183 10.86 2.51 13.01
C CYS A 183 10.84 2.15 11.52
N TRP A 184 11.88 2.51 10.76
CA TRP A 184 11.97 2.12 9.34
C TRP A 184 12.00 0.60 9.15
N LEU A 185 12.79 -0.11 9.96
CA LEU A 185 12.83 -1.58 9.93
C LEU A 185 11.46 -2.17 10.31
N TRP A 186 10.81 -1.61 11.32
CA TRP A 186 9.48 -2.02 11.74
C TRP A 186 8.45 -1.84 10.62
N GLN A 187 8.36 -0.65 10.01
CA GLN A 187 7.44 -0.36 8.91
C GLN A 187 7.76 -1.15 7.63
N THR A 188 9.04 -1.48 7.41
CA THR A 188 9.46 -2.39 6.34
C THR A 188 8.85 -3.78 6.51
N LEU A 189 8.69 -4.27 7.75
CA LEU A 189 8.06 -5.55 8.01
C LEU A 189 6.53 -5.44 8.05
N GLU A 190 6.02 -4.46 8.80
CA GLU A 190 4.60 -4.36 9.14
C GLU A 190 3.74 -3.99 7.93
N ALA A 191 4.09 -2.92 7.23
CA ALA A 191 3.39 -2.49 6.03
C ALA A 191 4.08 -3.04 4.79
N GLY A 192 5.38 -2.78 4.65
CA GLY A 192 6.11 -3.10 3.42
C GLY A 192 6.07 -4.58 3.04
N LEU A 193 6.51 -5.48 3.92
CA LEU A 193 6.57 -6.89 3.60
C LEU A 193 5.16 -7.49 3.47
N CYS A 194 4.29 -7.18 4.43
CA CYS A 194 2.95 -7.75 4.49
C CYS A 194 2.10 -7.31 3.29
N GLU A 195 2.04 -6.02 3.00
CA GLU A 195 1.21 -5.50 1.93
C GLU A 195 1.79 -5.79 0.55
N GLU A 196 3.09 -5.59 0.34
CA GLU A 196 3.65 -5.76 -1.01
C GLU A 196 3.69 -7.23 -1.45
N VAL A 197 3.80 -8.18 -0.52
CA VAL A 197 3.65 -9.61 -0.85
C VAL A 197 2.22 -9.91 -1.28
N LEU A 198 1.21 -9.53 -0.48
CA LEU A 198 -0.19 -9.82 -0.80
C LEU A 198 -0.66 -9.09 -2.06
N PHE A 199 -0.41 -7.79 -2.15
CA PHE A 199 -0.98 -6.94 -3.19
C PHE A 199 -0.16 -6.93 -4.49
N ARG A 200 1.18 -6.95 -4.43
CA ARG A 200 2.00 -6.93 -5.66
C ARG A 200 2.37 -8.31 -6.12
N ARG A 201 3.00 -9.09 -5.25
CA ARG A 201 3.50 -10.41 -5.64
C ARG A 201 2.36 -11.37 -5.97
N ILE A 202 1.27 -11.34 -5.21
CA ILE A 202 0.16 -12.27 -5.43
C ILE A 202 -0.93 -11.60 -6.28
N LEU A 203 -1.67 -10.63 -5.74
CA LEU A 203 -2.86 -10.08 -6.41
C LEU A 203 -2.56 -9.48 -7.78
N GLN A 204 -1.59 -8.54 -7.86
CA GLN A 204 -1.28 -7.88 -9.13
C GLN A 204 -0.71 -8.84 -10.17
N GLU A 205 0.06 -9.86 -9.78
CA GLU A 205 0.52 -10.87 -10.74
C GLU A 205 -0.62 -11.73 -11.27
N LYS A 206 -1.52 -12.19 -10.41
CA LYS A 206 -2.72 -12.95 -10.82
C LYS A 206 -3.60 -12.15 -11.78
N LEU A 207 -3.82 -10.86 -11.48
CA LEU A 207 -4.52 -9.93 -12.36
C LEU A 207 -3.80 -9.71 -13.69
N ALA A 208 -2.46 -9.63 -13.68
CA ALA A 208 -1.68 -9.48 -14.91
C ALA A 208 -1.74 -10.71 -15.80
N ILE A 209 -1.73 -11.92 -15.23
CA ILE A 209 -1.90 -13.17 -15.96
C ILE A 209 -3.31 -13.24 -16.56
N ALA A 210 -4.35 -12.99 -15.75
CA ALA A 210 -5.74 -13.05 -16.18
C ALA A 210 -6.08 -12.04 -17.28
N SER A 211 -5.66 -10.78 -17.10
CA SER A 211 -5.95 -9.70 -18.06
C SER A 211 -4.97 -9.63 -19.23
N ARG A 212 -3.84 -10.34 -19.14
CA ARG A 212 -2.69 -10.23 -20.06
C ARG A 212 -2.20 -8.80 -20.24
N SER A 213 -2.37 -7.95 -19.22
CA SER A 213 -2.02 -6.53 -19.25
C SER A 213 -1.50 -6.05 -17.90
N GLN A 214 -0.25 -5.56 -17.87
CA GLN A 214 0.33 -4.97 -16.65
C GLN A 214 -0.40 -3.69 -16.25
N VAL A 215 -0.85 -2.87 -17.22
CA VAL A 215 -1.57 -1.64 -16.94
C VAL A 215 -2.94 -1.93 -16.30
N ALA A 216 -3.66 -2.92 -16.84
CA ALA A 216 -4.93 -3.34 -16.25
C ALA A 216 -4.72 -3.91 -14.84
N ALA A 217 -3.67 -4.71 -14.65
CA ALA A 217 -3.32 -5.26 -13.35
C ALA A 217 -2.99 -4.19 -12.30
N VAL A 218 -2.22 -3.16 -12.67
CA VAL A 218 -1.95 -2.01 -11.78
C VAL A 218 -3.25 -1.31 -11.42
N ALA A 219 -4.11 -0.99 -12.40
CA ALA A 219 -5.37 -0.30 -12.13
C ALA A 219 -6.28 -1.10 -11.18
N TRP A 220 -6.50 -2.38 -11.46
CA TRP A 220 -7.33 -3.24 -10.63
C TRP A 220 -6.73 -3.52 -9.25
N ALA A 221 -5.43 -3.79 -9.16
CA ALA A 221 -4.77 -4.03 -7.89
C ALA A 221 -4.77 -2.77 -7.01
N SER A 222 -4.66 -1.57 -7.60
CA SER A 222 -4.73 -0.30 -6.87
C SER A 222 -6.12 -0.07 -6.29
N LEU A 223 -7.18 -0.31 -7.09
CA LEU A 223 -8.56 -0.23 -6.62
C LEU A 223 -8.83 -1.22 -5.48
N LEU A 224 -8.43 -2.48 -5.66
CA LEU A 224 -8.63 -3.54 -4.65
C LEU A 224 -7.79 -3.31 -3.40
N PHE A 225 -6.58 -2.73 -3.53
CA PHE A 225 -5.77 -2.28 -2.41
C PHE A 225 -6.51 -1.24 -1.57
N GLY A 226 -7.05 -0.19 -2.21
CA GLY A 226 -7.92 0.77 -1.51
C GLY A 226 -9.09 0.07 -0.83
N LEU A 227 -9.90 -0.66 -1.58
CA LEU A 227 -11.11 -1.32 -1.06
C LEU A 227 -10.85 -2.28 0.11
N ALA A 228 -9.68 -2.93 0.19
CA ALA A 228 -9.32 -3.79 1.30
C ALA A 228 -9.25 -3.03 2.65
N HIS A 229 -9.06 -1.71 2.63
CA HIS A 229 -9.01 -0.86 3.83
C HIS A 229 -10.40 -0.42 4.31
N ALA A 230 -11.42 -0.46 3.46
CA ALA A 230 -12.76 0.03 3.80
C ALA A 230 -13.38 -0.69 5.04
N PRO A 231 -13.26 -2.02 5.20
CA PRO A 231 -13.73 -2.67 6.41
C PRO A 231 -13.05 -2.17 7.68
N GLY A 232 -11.75 -1.90 7.66
CA GLY A 232 -11.02 -1.37 8.82
C GLY A 232 -11.43 0.06 9.18
N LEU A 233 -11.71 0.90 8.18
CA LEU A 233 -12.24 2.25 8.40
C LEU A 233 -13.61 2.21 9.08
N TRP A 234 -14.50 1.32 8.64
CA TRP A 234 -15.87 1.25 9.14
C TRP A 234 -16.03 0.42 10.42
N LEU A 235 -15.55 -0.83 10.44
CA LEU A 235 -15.84 -1.80 11.51
C LEU A 235 -14.89 -1.69 12.70
N ARG A 236 -13.63 -1.26 12.48
CA ARG A 236 -12.60 -1.14 13.54
C ARG A 236 -12.45 0.27 14.10
N GLY A 237 -13.11 1.26 13.50
CA GLY A 237 -13.01 2.65 13.96
C GLY A 237 -11.82 3.44 13.41
N ALA A 238 -11.11 2.93 12.39
CA ALA A 238 -9.94 3.63 11.85
C ALA A 238 -10.27 4.99 11.19
N HIS A 239 -11.55 5.25 10.87
CA HIS A 239 -12.03 6.55 10.42
C HIS A 239 -11.77 7.70 11.41
N LEU A 240 -11.61 7.40 12.70
CA LEU A 240 -11.26 8.41 13.71
C LEU A 240 -9.87 9.02 13.46
N MET A 241 -8.93 8.25 12.89
CA MET A 241 -7.59 8.76 12.52
C MET A 241 -7.64 9.76 11.35
N GLU A 242 -8.74 9.74 10.59
CA GLU A 242 -9.03 10.67 9.48
C GLU A 242 -9.89 11.86 9.94
N GLY A 243 -10.12 12.00 11.26
CA GLY A 243 -10.92 13.10 11.83
C GLY A 243 -12.42 12.97 11.59
N VAL A 244 -12.90 11.79 11.18
CA VAL A 244 -14.33 11.53 10.96
C VAL A 244 -14.93 10.89 12.20
N ALA A 245 -15.96 11.52 12.76
CA ALA A 245 -16.59 11.04 14.01
C ALA A 245 -17.47 9.80 13.82
N GLN A 246 -18.16 9.69 12.68
CA GLN A 246 -19.01 8.54 12.34
C GLN A 246 -18.88 8.22 10.86
N ALA A 247 -18.31 7.06 10.54
CA ALA A 247 -18.22 6.56 9.18
C ALA A 247 -19.39 5.65 8.81
N THR A 248 -19.94 5.86 7.61
CA THR A 248 -20.85 4.89 6.97
C THR A 248 -20.04 3.91 6.09
N PRO A 249 -20.59 2.73 5.73
CA PRO A 249 -19.95 1.83 4.78
C PRO A 249 -19.64 2.52 3.44
N ALA A 250 -20.58 3.32 2.94
CA ALA A 250 -20.42 4.05 1.68
C ALA A 250 -19.29 5.08 1.75
N TRP A 251 -19.17 5.80 2.87
CA TRP A 251 -18.05 6.70 3.12
C TRP A 251 -16.72 5.95 3.15
N ALA A 252 -16.63 4.84 3.89
CA ALA A 252 -15.38 4.08 4.01
C ALA A 252 -14.91 3.54 2.65
N VAL A 253 -15.83 3.06 1.83
CA VAL A 253 -15.56 2.63 0.45
C VAL A 253 -15.09 3.80 -0.40
N ALA A 254 -15.83 4.92 -0.40
CA ALA A 254 -15.49 6.06 -1.23
C ALA A 254 -14.13 6.68 -0.84
N TYR A 255 -13.88 6.84 0.46
CA TYR A 255 -12.60 7.31 1.03
C TYR A 255 -11.46 6.40 0.62
N SER A 256 -11.63 5.09 0.76
CA SER A 256 -10.62 4.09 0.37
C SER A 256 -10.26 4.15 -1.11
N ILE A 257 -11.24 4.35 -1.98
CA ILE A 257 -11.01 4.51 -3.43
C ILE A 257 -10.25 5.80 -3.72
N VAL A 258 -10.63 6.90 -3.08
CA VAL A 258 -10.16 8.24 -3.44
C VAL A 258 -8.79 8.56 -2.83
N MET A 259 -8.57 8.15 -1.58
CA MET A 259 -7.42 8.54 -0.77
C MET A 259 -6.34 7.45 -0.72
N ILE A 260 -6.75 6.17 -0.64
CA ILE A 260 -5.82 5.06 -0.40
C ILE A 260 -5.39 4.40 -1.71
N ALA A 261 -6.32 4.14 -2.64
CA ALA A 261 -6.01 3.48 -3.91
C ALA A 261 -4.88 4.13 -4.74
N PRO A 262 -4.71 5.48 -4.78
CA PRO A 262 -3.61 6.10 -5.54
C PRO A 262 -2.22 5.61 -5.14
N ALA A 263 -1.97 5.30 -3.86
CA ALA A 263 -0.69 4.74 -3.41
C ALA A 263 -0.38 3.40 -4.11
N GLY A 264 -1.42 2.60 -4.36
CA GLY A 264 -1.32 1.34 -5.10
C GLY A 264 -0.78 1.50 -6.53
N ILE A 265 -0.99 2.67 -7.16
CA ILE A 265 -0.52 2.93 -8.52
C ILE A 265 1.01 3.06 -8.54
N ALA A 266 1.58 3.87 -7.65
CA ALA A 266 3.03 4.08 -7.58
C ALA A 266 3.80 2.78 -7.34
N PHE A 267 3.40 2.01 -6.32
CA PHE A 267 4.01 0.72 -6.02
C PHE A 267 3.70 -0.34 -7.09
N GLY A 268 2.50 -0.31 -7.66
CA GLY A 268 2.12 -1.21 -8.75
C GLY A 268 2.97 -1.00 -10.00
N VAL A 269 3.29 0.25 -10.36
CA VAL A 269 4.20 0.57 -11.46
C VAL A 269 5.63 0.12 -11.17
N LEU A 270 6.15 0.39 -9.97
CA LEU A 270 7.46 -0.12 -9.55
C LEU A 270 7.53 -1.64 -9.64
N TRP A 271 6.51 -2.36 -9.15
CA TRP A 271 6.43 -3.81 -9.26
C TRP A 271 6.40 -4.27 -10.71
N ALA A 272 5.51 -3.72 -11.53
CA ALA A 272 5.40 -4.07 -12.96
C ALA A 272 6.72 -3.86 -13.71
N ARG A 273 7.52 -2.89 -13.28
CA ARG A 273 8.81 -2.54 -13.89
C ARG A 273 9.97 -3.39 -13.37
N THR A 274 10.00 -3.72 -12.08
CA THR A 274 11.18 -4.25 -11.39
C THR A 274 11.04 -5.70 -10.92
N ARG A 275 9.82 -6.17 -10.61
CA ARG A 275 9.55 -7.47 -9.96
C ARG A 275 10.45 -7.74 -8.75
N SER A 276 10.76 -6.70 -7.99
CA SER A 276 11.72 -6.78 -6.88
C SER A 276 11.06 -6.40 -5.56
N LEU A 277 10.76 -7.40 -4.73
CA LEU A 277 10.32 -7.17 -3.34
C LEU A 277 11.41 -6.44 -2.54
N TRP A 278 12.69 -6.75 -2.81
CA TRP A 278 13.84 -6.05 -2.22
C TRP A 278 13.87 -4.54 -2.45
N LEU A 279 13.19 -4.04 -3.49
CA LEU A 279 13.02 -2.61 -3.72
C LEU A 279 11.75 -2.10 -3.03
N ILE A 280 10.59 -2.69 -3.34
CA ILE A 280 9.31 -2.11 -2.96
C ILE A 280 9.00 -2.26 -1.47
N VAL A 281 9.44 -3.34 -0.82
CA VAL A 281 9.22 -3.58 0.62
C VAL A 281 9.90 -2.52 1.49
N PRO A 282 11.23 -2.29 1.39
CA PRO A 282 11.88 -1.23 2.17
C PRO A 282 11.46 0.17 1.74
N LEU A 283 11.07 0.37 0.47
CA LEU A 283 10.56 1.65 0.00
C LEU A 283 9.20 1.99 0.61
N HIS A 284 8.33 1.00 0.78
CA HIS A 284 7.07 1.17 1.52
C HIS A 284 7.37 1.57 2.97
N GLY A 285 8.32 0.92 3.63
CA GLY A 285 8.78 1.35 4.96
C GLY A 285 9.24 2.82 5.02
N MET A 286 9.77 3.39 3.92
CA MET A 286 10.11 4.82 3.84
C MET A 286 8.89 5.73 3.67
N VAL A 287 7.81 5.24 3.06
CA VAL A 287 6.53 5.98 2.93
C VAL A 287 5.84 6.13 4.29
N ASP A 288 5.98 5.13 5.16
CA ASP A 288 5.33 5.14 6.47
C ASP A 288 6.22 5.68 7.60
N LEU A 289 7.53 5.84 7.34
CA LEU A 289 8.51 6.24 8.35
C LEU A 289 8.10 7.51 9.10
N LEU A 290 7.87 8.64 8.40
CA LEU A 290 7.58 9.90 9.09
C LEU A 290 6.20 9.89 9.80
N PRO A 291 5.11 9.41 9.17
CA PRO A 291 3.82 9.28 9.85
C PRO A 291 3.86 8.40 11.10
N GLN A 292 4.71 7.36 11.12
CA GLN A 292 4.74 6.37 12.19
C GLN A 292 5.84 6.61 13.24
N LEU A 293 6.77 7.53 13.01
CA LEU A 293 7.90 7.74 13.92
C LEU A 293 7.48 8.18 15.32
N ALA A 294 6.57 9.15 15.43
CA ALA A 294 6.07 9.59 16.74
C ALA A 294 5.27 8.50 17.46
N PRO A 295 4.27 7.84 16.83
CA PRO A 295 3.62 6.66 17.42
C PRO A 295 4.60 5.58 17.87
N PHE A 296 5.62 5.28 17.07
CA PHE A 296 6.67 4.31 17.40
C PHE A 296 7.51 4.75 18.60
N ILE A 297 7.87 6.02 18.74
CA ILE A 297 8.59 6.47 19.94
C ILE A 297 7.70 6.31 21.17
N ARG A 298 6.44 6.73 21.11
CA ARG A 298 5.49 6.61 22.24
C ARG A 298 5.34 5.17 22.70
N ALA A 299 5.08 4.26 21.76
CA ALA A 299 4.82 2.86 22.06
C ALA A 299 6.04 2.10 22.64
N TRP A 300 7.27 2.51 22.32
CA TRP A 300 8.49 1.83 22.78
C TRP A 300 9.21 2.53 23.93
N THR A 301 8.84 3.77 24.27
CA THR A 301 9.44 4.53 25.39
C THR A 301 8.45 4.88 26.49
N GLY A 302 7.14 4.80 26.23
CA GLY A 302 6.11 5.30 27.15
C GLY A 302 6.00 6.82 27.21
N GLN A 303 6.71 7.55 26.33
CA GLN A 303 6.61 9.00 26.24
C GLN A 303 5.21 9.40 25.73
N ALA A 304 4.58 10.38 26.39
CA ALA A 304 3.31 10.99 25.95
C ALA A 304 3.56 12.15 24.98
#